data_AF-A0A9D7SAM3-F1
#
_entry.id   AF-A0A9D7SAM3-F1
#
_cell.length_a   1.000
_cell.length_b   1.000
_cell.length_c   1.000
_cell.angle_alpha   90.00
_cell.angle_beta   90.00
_cell.angle_gamma   90.00
#
_symmetry.space_group_name_H-M   'P 1'
#
loop_
_entity.id
_entity.type
_entity.pdbx_description
1 polymer ?
#
loop_
_entity_poly.entity_id
_entity_poly.type
_entity_poly.pdbx_seq_one_letter_code
_entity_poly.pdbx_strand_id
1 'polypeptide(L)'
;MYPLKIFGSLFFTIIIFCACQKEADQDNSFIFGFFAGECNTNCSTIYKIENNKLYPDQENYFPYDREINFSKTPLSIEKYNIAFELEKKFPEFLHKNSKSTYGCPDCVDQGAFYLQINNGNQNRK
;
A
#
# COMPACT_ATOMS: atom_id res chain seq x y z
N MET A 1 45.89 9.07 47.61
CA MET A 1 44.50 9.52 47.49
C MET A 1 44.20 9.61 46.00
N TYR A 2 43.47 8.62 45.48
CA TYR A 2 43.22 8.40 44.05
C TYR A 2 42.04 9.28 43.53
N PRO A 3 41.62 9.18 42.26
CA PRO A 3 42.02 10.08 41.17
C PRO A 3 40.75 10.63 40.47
N LEU A 4 40.85 11.39 39.37
CA LEU A 4 39.88 11.22 38.26
C LEU A 4 40.28 11.99 36.99
N LYS A 5 41.10 11.33 36.16
CA LYS A 5 41.14 11.57 34.71
C LYS A 5 39.92 10.89 34.06
N ILE A 6 38.69 11.35 34.29
CA ILE A 6 37.49 10.78 33.64
C ILE A 6 36.42 11.87 33.48
N PHE A 7 36.68 12.91 32.68
CA PHE A 7 35.61 13.84 32.28
C PHE A 7 35.49 14.02 30.76
N GLY A 8 36.51 13.64 29.98
CA GLY A 8 36.45 13.68 28.51
C GLY A 8 35.83 12.43 27.86
N SER A 9 35.64 11.34 28.60
CA SER A 9 35.24 10.03 28.02
C SER A 9 33.72 9.80 27.98
N LEU A 10 32.95 10.50 28.81
CA LEU A 10 31.49 10.27 28.93
C LEU A 10 30.66 11.00 27.85
N PHE A 11 31.23 12.04 27.22
CA PHE A 11 30.51 12.82 26.21
C PHE A 11 30.52 12.16 24.82
N PHE A 12 31.50 11.29 24.54
CA PHE A 12 31.61 10.61 23.25
C PHE A 12 30.67 9.40 23.11
N THR A 13 30.13 8.89 24.22
CA THR A 13 29.21 7.75 24.24
C THR A 13 27.75 8.14 23.93
N ILE A 14 27.40 9.43 24.07
CA ILE A 14 26.00 9.90 23.88
C ILE A 14 25.65 10.10 22.39
N ILE A 15 26.65 10.34 21.52
CA ILE A 15 26.43 10.62 20.09
C ILE A 15 26.02 9.36 19.30
N ILE A 16 26.27 8.17 19.85
CA ILE A 16 25.97 6.88 19.18
C ILE A 16 24.47 6.52 19.25
N PHE A 17 23.69 7.17 20.12
CA PHE A 17 22.25 6.90 20.23
C PHE A 17 21.37 7.68 19.25
N CYS A 18 21.93 8.48 18.35
CA CYS A 18 21.19 8.99 17.18
C CYS A 18 21.09 7.91 16.08
N ALA A 19 20.79 6.68 16.49
CA ALA A 19 20.52 5.57 15.61
C ALA A 19 19.20 5.86 14.89
N CYS A 20 19.28 5.87 13.56
CA CYS A 20 18.20 5.97 12.59
C CYS A 20 16.85 5.52 13.16
N GLN A 21 15.95 6.47 13.44
CA GLN A 21 14.53 6.16 13.51
C GLN A 21 14.15 5.78 12.10
N LYS A 22 14.16 4.48 11.81
CA LYS A 22 13.42 3.96 10.66
C LYS A 22 11.97 4.32 11.00
N GLU A 23 11.47 5.39 10.39
CA GLU A 23 10.04 5.67 10.40
C GLU A 23 9.39 4.34 10.07
N ALA A 24 8.59 3.82 11.00
CA ALA A 24 7.75 2.69 10.66
C ALA A 24 7.00 3.16 9.42
N ASP A 25 7.24 2.52 8.28
CA ASP A 25 6.41 2.70 7.10
C ASP A 25 4.99 2.54 7.65
N GLN A 26 4.27 3.66 7.80
CA GLN A 26 2.84 3.60 8.03
C GLN A 26 2.32 2.63 6.98
N ASP A 27 1.38 1.75 7.34
CA ASP A 27 0.81 0.69 6.48
C ASP A 27 0.14 1.29 5.22
N ASN A 28 0.97 1.91 4.39
CA ASN A 28 0.63 2.72 3.27
C ASN A 28 0.51 1.75 2.13
N SER A 29 -0.69 1.68 1.60
CA SER A 29 -0.98 0.76 0.52
C SER A 29 -1.85 1.42 -0.52
N PHE A 30 -1.50 1.14 -1.77
CA PHE A 30 -2.27 1.49 -2.93
C PHE A 30 -2.79 0.20 -3.57
N ILE A 31 -4.09 -0.02 -3.44
CA ILE A 31 -4.77 -1.19 -3.98
C ILE A 31 -5.54 -0.74 -5.22
N PHE A 32 -5.38 -1.46 -6.32
CA PHE A 32 -6.05 -1.13 -7.58
C PHE A 32 -6.31 -2.38 -8.39
N GLY A 33 -7.33 -2.36 -9.23
CA GLY A 33 -7.58 -3.46 -10.14
C GLY A 33 -8.95 -3.41 -10.77
N PHE A 34 -9.31 -4.51 -11.40
CA PHE A 34 -10.58 -4.69 -12.07
C PHE A 34 -11.35 -5.87 -11.45
N PHE A 35 -12.66 -5.74 -11.38
CA PHE A 35 -13.54 -6.86 -11.11
C PHE A 35 -14.80 -6.81 -11.95
N ALA A 36 -15.46 -7.96 -12.11
CA ALA A 36 -16.79 -8.11 -12.68
C ALA A 36 -17.57 -9.16 -11.89
N GLY A 37 -18.89 -9.02 -11.83
CA GLY A 37 -19.82 -9.98 -11.23
C GLY A 37 -20.09 -11.16 -12.15
N GLU A 38 -20.11 -10.92 -13.46
CA GLU A 38 -20.36 -11.93 -14.49
C GLU A 38 -19.09 -12.20 -15.31
N CYS A 39 -18.49 -13.37 -15.13
CA CYS A 39 -17.41 -13.87 -15.98
C CYS A 39 -17.26 -15.40 -15.86
N ASN A 40 -16.44 -16.03 -16.73
CA ASN A 40 -16.23 -17.48 -16.68
C ASN A 40 -15.37 -17.91 -15.48
N THR A 41 -14.16 -17.38 -15.38
CA THR A 41 -13.18 -17.65 -14.31
C THR A 41 -12.29 -16.42 -14.10
N ASN A 42 -11.81 -16.22 -12.87
CA ASN A 42 -10.96 -15.08 -12.47
C ASN A 42 -11.61 -13.72 -12.76
N CYS A 43 -12.79 -13.48 -12.17
CA CYS A 43 -13.56 -12.24 -12.32
C CYS A 43 -13.00 -11.08 -11.48
N SER A 44 -11.83 -11.26 -10.89
CA SER A 44 -11.09 -10.25 -10.13
C SER A 44 -9.63 -10.30 -10.55
N THR A 45 -9.02 -9.13 -10.71
CA THR A 45 -7.58 -8.99 -10.87
C THR A 45 -7.19 -7.69 -10.21
N ILE A 46 -6.70 -7.81 -8.98
CA ILE A 46 -6.40 -6.71 -8.07
C ILE A 46 -4.96 -6.84 -7.59
N TYR A 47 -4.32 -5.69 -7.45
CA TYR A 47 -2.95 -5.59 -7.01
C TYR A 47 -2.86 -4.65 -5.81
N LYS A 48 -1.89 -4.91 -4.94
CA LYS A 48 -1.51 -4.05 -3.82
C LYS A 48 -0.06 -3.63 -3.98
N ILE A 49 0.19 -2.32 -3.99
CA ILE A 49 1.52 -1.77 -3.70
C ILE A 49 1.62 -1.56 -2.20
N GLU A 50 2.68 -2.10 -1.61
CA GLU A 50 3.01 -1.93 -0.19
C GLU A 50 4.51 -2.17 -0.03
N ASN A 51 5.20 -1.34 0.76
CA ASN A 51 6.64 -1.49 1.03
C ASN A 51 7.50 -1.64 -0.25
N ASN A 52 7.22 -0.82 -1.28
CA ASN A 52 7.87 -0.85 -2.61
C ASN A 52 7.83 -2.22 -3.31
N LYS A 53 6.76 -2.99 -3.08
CA LYS A 53 6.51 -4.28 -3.71
C LYS A 53 5.09 -4.33 -4.24
N LEU A 54 4.88 -5.13 -5.27
CA LEU A 54 3.58 -5.36 -5.90
C LEU A 54 3.10 -6.77 -5.58
N TYR A 55 1.89 -6.90 -5.05
CA TYR A 55 1.30 -8.18 -4.68
C TYR A 55 0.00 -8.41 -5.46
N PRO A 56 -0.17 -9.55 -6.15
CA PRO A 56 -1.44 -9.90 -6.77
C PRO A 56 -2.41 -10.43 -5.70
N ASP A 57 -3.69 -10.24 -5.93
CA ASP A 57 -4.74 -10.89 -5.16
C ASP A 57 -4.74 -12.41 -5.38
N GLN A 58 -5.47 -13.11 -4.53
CA GLN A 58 -5.69 -14.56 -4.63
C GLN A 58 -7.17 -14.89 -4.83
N GLU A 59 -7.94 -13.94 -5.36
CA GLU A 59 -9.39 -14.03 -5.45
C GLU A 59 -9.82 -14.46 -6.86
N ASN A 60 -10.73 -15.44 -6.94
CA ASN A 60 -11.40 -15.74 -8.20
C ASN A 60 -12.53 -14.74 -8.48
N TYR A 61 -13.09 -14.11 -7.44
CA TYR A 61 -14.22 -13.19 -7.48
C TYR A 61 -14.00 -12.08 -6.45
N PHE A 62 -14.52 -10.88 -6.71
CA PHE A 62 -14.34 -9.76 -5.80
C PHE A 62 -15.01 -10.02 -4.44
N PRO A 63 -14.29 -9.93 -3.31
CA PRO A 63 -14.85 -10.14 -1.99
C PRO A 63 -15.56 -8.88 -1.48
N TYR A 64 -16.89 -8.85 -1.55
CA TYR A 64 -17.69 -7.69 -1.12
C TYR A 64 -17.80 -7.55 0.40
N ASP A 65 -17.68 -8.64 1.15
CA ASP A 65 -18.00 -8.76 2.57
C ASP A 65 -16.76 -8.98 3.48
N ARG A 66 -15.56 -9.02 2.89
CA ARG A 66 -14.30 -9.23 3.59
C ARG A 66 -13.14 -8.51 2.92
N GLU A 67 -11.98 -8.54 3.56
CA GLU A 67 -10.75 -8.03 2.96
C GLU A 67 -10.26 -8.92 1.80
N ILE A 68 -9.58 -8.29 0.85
CA ILE A 68 -8.95 -8.94 -0.30
C ILE A 68 -7.70 -9.66 0.19
N ASN A 69 -7.59 -10.95 -0.09
CA ASN A 69 -6.39 -11.72 0.21
C ASN A 69 -5.33 -11.46 -0.86
N PHE A 70 -4.15 -11.02 -0.44
CA PHE A 70 -3.00 -10.83 -1.31
C PHE A 70 -1.97 -11.93 -1.11
N SER A 71 -1.31 -12.32 -2.21
CA SER A 71 -0.16 -13.23 -2.16
C SER A 71 0.95 -12.67 -1.26
N LYS A 72 1.62 -13.55 -0.52
CA LYS A 72 2.83 -13.20 0.24
C LYS A 72 4.06 -13.03 -0.64
N THR A 73 4.02 -13.59 -1.86
CA THR A 73 5.08 -13.50 -2.84
C THR A 73 4.83 -12.31 -3.76
N PRO A 74 5.73 -11.31 -3.79
CA PRO A 74 5.59 -10.16 -4.67
C PRO A 74 5.85 -10.56 -6.13
N LEU A 75 5.27 -9.78 -7.05
CA LEU A 75 5.61 -9.81 -8.47
C LEU A 75 6.99 -9.22 -8.72
N SER A 76 7.48 -9.41 -9.94
CA SER A 76 8.78 -8.92 -10.37
C SER A 76 8.87 -7.38 -10.32
N ILE A 77 10.11 -6.89 -10.24
CA ILE A 77 10.38 -5.44 -10.16
C ILE A 77 9.87 -4.69 -11.40
N GLU A 78 9.89 -5.34 -12.57
CA GLU A 78 9.38 -4.74 -13.82
C GLU A 78 7.88 -4.48 -13.73
N LYS A 79 7.10 -5.41 -13.15
CA LYS A 79 5.66 -5.22 -12.94
C LYS A 79 5.39 -4.16 -11.87
N TYR A 80 6.18 -4.14 -10.80
CA TYR A 80 6.11 -3.09 -9.79
C TYR A 80 6.33 -1.71 -10.39
N ASN A 81 7.35 -1.53 -11.25
CA ASN A 81 7.64 -0.23 -11.85
C ASN A 81 6.47 0.30 -12.71
N ILE A 82 5.75 -0.58 -13.40
CA ILE A 82 4.55 -0.20 -14.15
C ILE A 82 3.44 0.25 -13.19
N ALA A 83 3.19 -0.51 -12.13
CA ALA A 83 2.17 -0.19 -11.13
C ALA A 83 2.50 1.09 -10.35
N PHE A 84 3.77 1.31 -10.01
CA PHE A 84 4.22 2.49 -9.30
C PHE A 84 4.00 3.78 -10.10
N GLU A 85 4.13 3.73 -11.43
CA GLU A 85 3.78 4.87 -12.29
C GLU A 85 2.28 5.22 -12.26
N LEU A 86 1.41 4.23 -12.02
CA LEU A 86 -0.03 4.47 -11.82
C LEU A 86 -0.29 5.20 -10.49
N GLU A 87 0.31 4.72 -9.39
CA GLU A 87 0.22 5.35 -8.07
C GLU A 87 0.71 6.81 -8.13
N LYS A 88 1.88 7.04 -8.73
CA LYS A 88 2.50 8.37 -8.85
C LYS A 88 1.65 9.36 -9.66
N LYS A 89 0.87 8.86 -10.63
CA LYS A 89 -0.02 9.68 -11.47
C LYS A 89 -1.46 9.68 -10.98
N PHE A 90 -1.72 9.11 -9.81
CA PHE A 90 -3.07 9.07 -9.27
C PHE A 90 -3.60 10.50 -9.02
N PRO A 91 -4.78 10.85 -9.54
CA PRO A 91 -5.26 12.23 -9.48
C PRO A 91 -5.43 12.76 -8.04
N GLU A 92 -4.83 13.92 -7.74
CA GLU A 92 -4.92 14.55 -6.41
C GLU A 92 -6.37 14.77 -5.96
N PHE A 93 -7.27 15.06 -6.89
CA PHE A 93 -8.68 15.27 -6.56
C PHE A 93 -9.36 14.02 -5.99
N LEU A 94 -8.94 12.81 -6.39
CA LEU A 94 -9.47 11.56 -5.87
C LEU A 94 -9.00 11.28 -4.44
N HIS A 95 -7.85 11.82 -4.03
CA HIS A 95 -7.42 11.78 -2.63
C HIS A 95 -8.30 12.65 -1.73
N LYS A 96 -8.85 13.76 -2.25
CA LYS A 96 -9.61 14.74 -1.47
C LYS A 96 -11.12 14.46 -1.51
N ASN A 97 -11.63 13.85 -2.58
CA ASN A 97 -13.05 13.61 -2.77
C ASN A 97 -13.60 12.59 -1.76
N SER A 98 -14.76 12.87 -1.16
CA SER A 98 -15.46 11.96 -0.25
C SER A 98 -16.31 10.91 -0.96
N LYS A 99 -16.47 11.01 -2.28
CA LYS A 99 -17.20 10.05 -3.11
C LYS A 99 -16.34 8.80 -3.34
N SER A 100 -16.86 7.65 -2.92
CA SER A 100 -16.26 6.33 -3.05
C SER A 100 -16.70 5.55 -4.30
N THR A 101 -17.75 6.01 -5.00
CA THR A 101 -18.29 5.30 -6.17
C THR A 101 -18.56 6.25 -7.31
N TYR A 102 -17.97 6.01 -8.48
CA TYR A 102 -18.15 6.81 -9.68
C TYR A 102 -18.83 5.98 -10.78
N GLY A 103 -19.86 6.54 -11.38
CA GLY A 103 -20.68 5.82 -12.37
C GLY A 103 -21.55 4.74 -11.74
N CYS A 104 -21.76 3.66 -12.49
CA CYS A 104 -22.54 2.49 -12.08
C CYS A 104 -21.64 1.25 -12.24
N PRO A 105 -20.81 0.93 -11.22
CA PRO A 105 -19.90 -0.21 -11.26
C PRO A 105 -20.67 -1.48 -11.60
N ASP A 106 -20.28 -2.13 -12.71
CA ASP A 106 -20.80 -3.42 -13.13
C ASP A 106 -22.34 -3.54 -13.30
N CYS A 107 -23.06 -2.43 -13.49
CA CYS A 107 -24.54 -2.47 -13.57
C CYS A 107 -25.11 -3.14 -14.84
N VAL A 108 -24.26 -3.38 -15.84
CA VAL A 108 -24.60 -4.02 -17.13
C VAL A 108 -23.48 -4.98 -17.57
N ASP A 109 -22.88 -5.68 -16.59
CA ASP A 109 -21.86 -6.73 -16.79
C ASP A 109 -20.56 -6.25 -17.49
N GLN A 110 -20.24 -4.97 -17.31
CA GLN A 110 -19.05 -4.32 -17.86
C GLN A 110 -17.85 -4.32 -16.90
N GLY A 111 -18.07 -4.80 -15.67
CA GLY A 111 -17.14 -4.71 -14.56
C GLY A 111 -16.92 -3.30 -14.04
N ALA A 112 -15.88 -3.18 -13.22
CA ALA A 112 -15.51 -1.96 -12.52
C ALA A 112 -14.05 -1.96 -12.11
N PHE A 113 -13.48 -0.76 -11.98
CA PHE A 113 -12.18 -0.59 -11.35
C PHE A 113 -12.35 -0.38 -9.84
N TYR A 114 -11.61 -1.16 -9.06
CA TYR A 114 -11.47 -0.98 -7.62
C TYR A 114 -10.23 -0.16 -7.33
N LEU A 115 -10.32 0.78 -6.40
CA LEU A 115 -9.23 1.63 -5.96
C LEU A 115 -9.35 1.79 -4.45
N GLN A 116 -8.25 1.59 -3.73
CA GLN A 116 -8.18 1.87 -2.30
C GLN A 116 -6.82 2.45 -1.94
N ILE A 117 -6.84 3.49 -1.10
CA ILE A 117 -5.65 4.16 -0.58
C ILE A 117 -5.72 4.09 0.93
N ASN A 118 -4.70 3.48 1.54
CA ASN A 118 -4.48 3.55 2.97
C ASN A 118 -3.23 4.40 3.20
N ASN A 119 -3.35 5.51 3.93
CA ASN A 119 -2.25 6.43 4.23
C ASN A 119 -2.22 6.71 5.74
N GLY A 120 -1.89 5.71 6.58
CA GLY A 120 -1.69 5.78 8.05
C GLY A 120 -2.84 6.31 8.93
N ASN A 121 -3.50 7.38 8.52
CA ASN A 121 -4.61 8.10 9.15
C ASN A 121 -5.89 8.06 8.30
N GLN A 122 -5.85 7.57 7.05
CA GLN A 122 -7.01 7.52 6.15
C GLN A 122 -7.04 6.21 5.36
N ASN A 123 -8.11 5.44 5.54
CA ASN A 123 -8.47 4.30 4.69
C ASN A 123 -9.61 4.75 3.79
N ARG A 124 -9.38 4.84 2.48
CA ARG A 124 -10.41 5.22 1.49
C ARG A 124 -10.55 4.12 0.47
N LYS A 125 -11.79 3.68 0.26
CA LYS A 125 -12.23 2.68 -0.72
C LYS A 125 -13.23 3.33 -1.66
#